data_AF-A0A7J4KF08-F1
#
_entry.id   AF-A0A7J4KF08-F1
#
_cell.length_a   1.000
_cell.length_b   1.000
_cell.length_c   1.000
_cell.angle_alpha   90.00
_cell.angle_beta   90.00
_cell.angle_gamma   90.00
#
_symmetry.space_group_name_H-M   'P 1'
#
loop_
_entity.id
_entity.type
_entity.pdbx_description
1 polymer ?
#
loop_
_entity_poly.entity_id
_entity_poly.type
_entity_poly.pdbx_seq_one_letter_code
_entity_poly.pdbx_strand_id
1 'polypeptide(L)'
;MNIPLEKNTLLIFGLLVVFMMVLPATAANSLTITKIADPGTLFEYGSSCEPDMTTVTLSVTGYGTEIPEEGPVDIVFAIDSTGSMRQNDRKNIRLTGAQEFIDELTPATDQVGVVAWDHRIVFTYPSPPGLTSDFETAKARIGTITPLGMTNGEQAIQRSIDMLDANTRIGPSNKVIILLTDGIFNVGGRTPAQLDDEIAEAVAKGYTIYTVGLGSLFGFPGQTVDGPLLEYIATSTGGKYYYAEKAEDIPAIYADILTQIKVNTAPYDVNVVEVTLPHIVISTGSISPAPDSVVTNPDGTTTITWLDAGRRAGNPHGFLNETATFTASFGAGSSQTGTGIAVDAPSAVVNYKDAAGIPHQASIPQAFLTVNQCSYCVSGTVYEGAEGTAVLPGWTVNVTNATGHLVGTAVSGGNGQYTICGLKPGAYTVCEQLQPGFVNLTPLCVGITVTDTNKTVDFRNQRLLCITGTIFDGPE
;
A
#
# COMPACT_ATOMS: atom_id res chain seq x y z
N MET A 1 -36.17 34.12 -58.05
CA MET A 1 -36.48 35.22 -57.11
C MET A 1 -35.80 34.86 -55.79
N ASN A 2 -34.94 35.76 -55.30
CA ASN A 2 -34.28 35.84 -53.99
C ASN A 2 -33.30 34.75 -53.49
N ILE A 3 -32.22 35.28 -52.91
CA ILE A 3 -31.04 34.69 -52.26
C ILE A 3 -31.31 34.55 -50.72
N PRO A 4 -30.35 34.17 -49.84
CA PRO A 4 -30.04 32.86 -49.22
C PRO A 4 -30.30 32.82 -47.68
N LEU A 5 -29.88 31.75 -46.96
CA LEU A 5 -28.99 31.82 -45.75
C LEU A 5 -28.80 30.48 -45.02
N GLU A 6 -27.52 30.16 -44.79
CA GLU A 6 -26.86 29.53 -43.64
C GLU A 6 -27.51 28.38 -42.84
N LYS A 7 -26.75 27.28 -42.70
CA LYS A 7 -26.12 26.94 -41.41
C LYS A 7 -24.98 25.93 -41.59
N ASN A 8 -23.76 26.38 -41.24
CA ASN A 8 -22.62 25.54 -40.93
C ASN A 8 -22.99 24.58 -39.79
N THR A 9 -22.87 23.28 -39.99
CA THR A 9 -22.74 22.31 -38.89
C THR A 9 -21.45 21.53 -39.09
N LEU A 10 -20.45 21.92 -38.32
CA LEU A 10 -19.16 21.27 -38.19
C LEU A 10 -19.39 19.92 -37.47
N LEU A 11 -19.34 18.81 -38.21
CA LEU A 11 -19.34 17.47 -37.64
C LEU A 11 -17.97 17.20 -37.01
N ILE A 12 -17.88 17.40 -35.70
CA ILE A 12 -16.75 17.00 -34.88
C ILE A 12 -16.78 15.46 -34.80
N PHE A 13 -15.84 14.79 -35.46
CA PHE A 13 -15.53 13.39 -35.20
C PHE A 13 -14.95 13.28 -33.79
N GLY A 14 -15.80 12.99 -32.81
CA GLY A 14 -15.37 12.55 -31.49
C GLY A 14 -14.76 11.16 -31.62
N LEU A 15 -13.43 11.10 -31.68
CA LEU A 15 -12.67 9.86 -31.54
C LEU A 15 -12.88 9.36 -30.11
N LEU A 16 -13.87 8.49 -29.90
CA LEU A 16 -14.08 7.79 -28.64
C LEU A 16 -12.93 6.78 -28.50
N VAL A 17 -11.82 7.22 -27.90
CA VAL A 17 -10.78 6.33 -27.41
C VAL A 17 -11.40 5.57 -26.24
N VAL A 18 -11.92 4.38 -26.52
CA VAL A 18 -12.22 3.40 -25.48
C VAL A 18 -10.88 3.02 -24.87
N PHE A 19 -10.56 3.63 -23.73
CA PHE A 19 -9.49 3.17 -22.87
C PHE A 19 -9.97 1.81 -22.35
N MET A 20 -9.60 0.74 -23.07
CA MET A 20 -9.73 -0.60 -22.56
C MET A 20 -8.75 -0.67 -21.39
N MET A 21 -9.28 -0.38 -20.20
CA MET A 21 -8.60 -0.57 -18.93
C MET A 21 -8.39 -2.08 -18.86
N VAL A 22 -7.22 -2.53 -19.34
CA VAL A 22 -6.70 -3.83 -18.98
C VAL A 22 -6.43 -3.68 -17.50
N LEU A 23 -7.42 -4.03 -16.68
CA LEU A 23 -7.17 -4.33 -15.28
C LEU A 23 -6.04 -5.36 -15.31
N PRO A 24 -4.88 -5.09 -14.69
CA PRO A 24 -3.88 -6.13 -14.55
C PRO A 24 -4.61 -7.30 -13.90
N ALA A 25 -4.51 -8.49 -14.51
CA ALA A 25 -4.94 -9.71 -13.87
C ALA A 25 -4.38 -9.66 -12.45
N THR A 26 -5.26 -9.60 -11.46
CA THR A 26 -4.87 -9.53 -10.06
C THR A 26 -3.94 -10.71 -9.80
N ALA A 27 -2.68 -10.41 -9.52
CA ALA A 27 -1.77 -11.40 -8.99
C ALA A 27 -2.36 -11.80 -7.63
N ALA A 28 -3.17 -12.86 -7.61
CA ALA A 28 -3.97 -13.19 -6.44
C ALA A 28 -3.13 -13.54 -5.20
N ASN A 29 -1.81 -13.75 -5.37
CA ASN A 29 -0.90 -14.19 -4.32
C ASN A 29 0.45 -13.43 -4.38
N SER A 30 0.45 -12.12 -4.17
CA SER A 30 1.70 -11.35 -4.09
C SER A 30 1.63 -10.26 -3.03
N LEU A 31 2.75 -9.99 -2.37
CA LEU A 31 2.88 -8.88 -1.43
C LEU A 31 2.58 -7.55 -2.12
N THR A 32 1.88 -6.65 -1.42
CA THR A 32 1.76 -5.25 -1.83
C THR A 32 2.80 -4.43 -1.10
N ILE A 33 3.76 -3.87 -1.83
CA ILE A 33 4.87 -3.09 -1.27
C ILE A 33 4.74 -1.65 -1.75
N THR A 34 4.74 -0.70 -0.80
CA THR A 34 4.76 0.73 -1.10
C THR A 34 5.93 1.40 -0.41
N LYS A 35 6.54 2.38 -1.10
CA LYS A 35 7.64 3.17 -0.55
C LYS A 35 7.44 4.63 -0.91
N ILE A 36 7.53 5.51 0.09
CA ILE A 36 7.29 6.95 -0.06
C ILE A 36 8.41 7.70 0.65
N ALA A 37 8.94 8.74 0.02
CA ALA A 37 9.80 9.73 0.66
C ALA A 37 9.04 11.07 0.75
N ASP A 38 8.81 11.56 1.95
CA ASP A 38 8.09 12.80 2.20
C ASP A 38 8.81 13.68 3.24
N PRO A 39 9.21 14.93 2.89
CA PRO A 39 9.11 15.55 1.56
C PRO A 39 10.05 14.94 0.53
N GLY A 40 9.64 14.88 -0.74
CA GLY A 40 10.48 14.39 -1.85
C GLY A 40 11.49 15.42 -2.38
N THR A 41 11.43 16.68 -1.93
CA THR A 41 12.38 17.74 -2.28
C THR A 41 13.14 18.19 -1.05
N LEU A 42 14.47 18.16 -1.12
CA LEU A 42 15.39 18.48 -0.04
C LEU A 42 16.49 19.45 -0.51
N PHE A 43 17.28 19.94 0.44
CA PHE A 43 18.61 20.47 0.18
C PHE A 43 19.69 19.40 0.47
N GLU A 44 20.90 19.62 -0.02
CA GLU A 44 22.06 18.75 0.26
C GLU A 44 22.24 18.54 1.78
N TYR A 45 22.48 17.31 2.19
CA TYR A 45 22.61 16.95 3.61
C TYR A 45 23.76 17.72 4.28
N GLY A 46 23.49 18.26 5.47
CA GLY A 46 24.45 19.08 6.21
C GLY A 46 24.72 20.45 5.57
N SER A 47 23.94 20.81 4.54
CA SER A 47 23.85 22.20 4.10
C SER A 47 23.08 23.02 5.14
N SER A 48 23.23 24.34 5.14
CA SER A 48 22.51 25.20 6.08
C SER A 48 21.05 25.45 5.67
N CYS A 49 20.53 24.76 4.65
CA CYS A 49 19.19 24.95 4.11
C CYS A 49 18.31 23.75 4.48
N GLU A 50 17.04 24.03 4.76
CA GLU A 50 16.08 23.02 5.22
C GLU A 50 14.88 22.89 4.26
N PRO A 51 14.25 21.71 4.15
CA PRO A 51 14.65 20.46 4.81
C PRO A 51 15.86 19.82 4.12
N ASP A 52 16.84 19.34 4.87
CA ASP A 52 17.97 18.54 4.34
C ASP A 52 17.79 17.02 4.54
N MET A 53 16.68 16.63 5.17
CA MET A 53 16.26 15.27 5.47
C MET A 53 14.79 15.04 5.12
N THR A 54 14.47 13.83 4.66
CA THR A 54 13.12 13.31 4.41
C THR A 54 12.80 12.14 5.32
N THR A 55 11.52 11.80 5.48
CA THR A 55 11.12 10.52 6.05
C THR A 55 10.80 9.55 4.93
N VAL A 56 11.55 8.46 4.83
CA VAL A 56 11.25 7.34 3.95
C VAL A 56 10.36 6.37 4.73
N THR A 57 9.20 6.02 4.20
CA THR A 57 8.27 5.04 4.77
C THR A 57 8.07 3.90 3.79
N LEU A 58 8.32 2.68 4.24
CA LEU A 58 8.12 1.42 3.52
C LEU A 58 6.97 0.66 4.19
N SER A 59 5.96 0.26 3.42
CA SER A 59 4.88 -0.59 3.90
C SER A 59 4.80 -1.86 3.07
N VAL A 60 4.73 -3.00 3.76
CA VAL A 60 4.56 -4.34 3.18
C VAL A 60 3.24 -4.88 3.70
N THR A 61 2.27 -5.02 2.81
CA THR A 61 0.98 -5.66 3.08
C THR A 61 1.01 -7.07 2.51
N GLY A 62 0.49 -8.00 3.30
CA GLY A 62 0.39 -9.40 2.94
C GLY A 62 -0.65 -9.71 1.88
N TYR A 63 -0.90 -10.99 1.67
CA TYR A 63 -1.99 -11.49 0.84
C TYR A 63 -2.56 -12.77 1.45
N GLY A 64 -3.69 -13.22 0.93
CA GLY A 64 -4.33 -14.46 1.37
C GLY A 64 -4.84 -14.40 2.81
N THR A 65 -5.43 -15.50 3.22
CA THR A 65 -5.93 -15.75 4.56
C THR A 65 -4.89 -16.51 5.37
N GLU A 66 -4.72 -16.08 6.61
CA GLU A 66 -4.05 -16.88 7.61
C GLU A 66 -5.10 -17.72 8.34
N ILE A 67 -4.85 -19.02 8.36
CA ILE A 67 -5.42 -19.99 9.28
C ILE A 67 -4.23 -20.36 10.16
N PRO A 68 -4.14 -19.94 11.43
CA PRO A 68 -2.99 -20.27 12.28
C PRO A 68 -2.58 -21.71 12.02
N GLU A 69 -1.35 -22.02 11.64
CA GLU A 69 -1.02 -23.40 11.28
C GLU A 69 -1.25 -24.27 12.54
N GLU A 70 -2.18 -25.23 12.48
CA GLU A 70 -2.90 -25.89 13.61
C GLU A 70 -4.08 -25.12 14.27
N GLY A 71 -4.70 -24.23 13.53
CA GLY A 71 -5.81 -23.40 13.95
C GLY A 71 -7.12 -24.19 13.92
N PRO A 72 -7.93 -24.10 14.98
CA PRO A 72 -9.24 -24.72 15.01
C PRO A 72 -10.12 -24.39 13.81
N VAL A 73 -10.79 -25.40 13.27
CA VAL A 73 -11.94 -25.17 12.37
C VAL A 73 -13.25 -25.35 13.13
N ASP A 74 -14.17 -24.42 12.90
CA ASP A 74 -15.53 -24.39 13.43
C ASP A 74 -16.48 -24.61 12.25
N ILE A 75 -17.03 -25.81 12.12
CA ILE A 75 -17.75 -26.22 10.91
C ILE A 75 -19.20 -26.54 11.22
N VAL A 76 -20.13 -25.95 10.48
CA VAL A 76 -21.54 -26.34 10.50
C VAL A 76 -21.89 -27.09 9.22
N PHE A 77 -22.33 -28.34 9.35
CA PHE A 77 -22.90 -29.13 8.27
C PHE A 77 -24.40 -28.85 8.17
N ALA A 78 -24.80 -28.07 7.16
CA ALA A 78 -26.20 -27.80 6.84
C ALA A 78 -26.68 -28.83 5.81
N ILE A 79 -27.24 -29.94 6.31
CA ILE A 79 -27.55 -31.12 5.53
C ILE A 79 -29.04 -31.15 5.16
N ASP A 80 -29.31 -31.08 3.87
CA ASP A 80 -30.64 -31.20 3.31
C ASP A 80 -31.23 -32.61 3.55
N SER A 81 -32.43 -32.61 4.13
CA SER A 81 -33.22 -33.79 4.48
C SER A 81 -34.56 -33.83 3.73
N THR A 82 -34.70 -33.12 2.62
CA THR A 82 -35.92 -33.06 1.79
C THR A 82 -36.29 -34.40 1.16
N GLY A 83 -37.53 -34.54 0.70
CA GLY A 83 -38.01 -35.77 0.06
C GLY A 83 -37.29 -36.13 -1.25
N SER A 84 -36.76 -35.15 -1.99
CA SER A 84 -36.01 -35.36 -3.26
C SER A 84 -34.75 -36.20 -3.06
N MET A 85 -34.11 -36.06 -1.89
CA MET A 85 -32.93 -36.83 -1.51
C MET A 85 -33.14 -38.35 -1.54
N ARG A 86 -34.40 -38.84 -1.43
CA ARG A 86 -34.70 -40.28 -1.61
C ARG A 86 -34.31 -40.81 -2.99
N GLN A 87 -34.31 -39.94 -4.00
CA GLN A 87 -34.02 -40.31 -5.38
C GLN A 87 -32.59 -39.96 -5.77
N ASN A 88 -32.12 -38.77 -5.40
CA ASN A 88 -30.82 -38.24 -5.79
C ASN A 88 -29.67 -38.75 -4.90
N ASP A 89 -29.98 -39.16 -3.66
CA ASP A 89 -29.01 -39.74 -2.73
C ASP A 89 -29.56 -41.00 -2.02
N ARG A 90 -29.92 -42.01 -2.81
CA ARG A 90 -30.53 -43.28 -2.33
C ARG A 90 -29.69 -44.02 -1.28
N LYS A 91 -28.37 -43.85 -1.33
CA LYS A 91 -27.42 -44.51 -0.44
C LYS A 91 -27.04 -43.64 0.77
N ASN A 92 -27.59 -42.43 0.87
CA ASN A 92 -27.24 -41.45 1.89
C ASN A 92 -25.75 -41.09 1.92
N ILE A 93 -25.11 -40.98 0.74
CA ILE A 93 -23.70 -40.61 0.60
C ILE A 93 -23.44 -39.22 1.17
N ARG A 94 -24.41 -38.30 1.15
CA ARG A 94 -24.25 -37.01 1.84
C ARG A 94 -24.03 -37.16 3.36
N LEU A 95 -24.64 -38.18 3.96
CA LEU A 95 -24.51 -38.46 5.39
C LEU A 95 -23.18 -39.14 5.68
N THR A 96 -22.83 -40.18 4.91
CA THR A 96 -21.55 -40.89 5.10
C THR A 96 -20.37 -40.00 4.77
N GLY A 97 -20.45 -39.17 3.72
CA GLY A 97 -19.41 -38.21 3.36
C GLY A 97 -19.20 -37.14 4.42
N ALA A 98 -20.27 -36.61 5.05
CA ALA A 98 -20.13 -35.70 6.18
C ALA A 98 -19.50 -36.38 7.41
N GLN A 99 -19.82 -37.66 7.66
CA GLN A 99 -19.20 -38.44 8.73
C GLN A 99 -17.70 -38.66 8.48
N GLU A 100 -17.32 -39.05 7.25
CA GLU A 100 -15.94 -39.23 6.83
C GLU A 100 -15.15 -37.90 6.88
N PHE A 101 -15.77 -36.78 6.50
CA PHE A 101 -15.16 -35.46 6.67
C PHE A 101 -14.82 -35.19 8.14
N ILE A 102 -15.74 -35.50 9.06
CA ILE A 102 -15.53 -35.33 10.50
C ILE A 102 -14.39 -36.23 11.01
N ASP A 103 -14.18 -37.40 10.42
CA ASP A 103 -13.07 -38.30 10.78
C ASP A 103 -11.69 -37.71 10.48
N GLU A 104 -11.59 -36.78 9.52
CA GLU A 104 -10.36 -36.06 9.17
C GLU A 104 -10.12 -34.78 10.01
N LEU A 105 -11.07 -34.46 10.91
CA LEU A 105 -10.94 -33.34 11.84
C LEU A 105 -10.23 -33.77 13.13
N THR A 106 -9.66 -32.79 13.84
CA THR A 106 -8.91 -33.01 15.07
C THR A 106 -9.77 -32.61 16.27
N PRO A 107 -10.31 -33.52 17.10
CA PRO A 107 -11.23 -33.18 18.21
C PRO A 107 -10.62 -32.25 19.28
N ALA A 108 -9.28 -32.22 19.38
CA ALA A 108 -8.59 -31.35 20.32
C ALA A 108 -8.66 -29.87 19.94
N THR A 109 -8.86 -29.57 18.65
CA THR A 109 -8.86 -28.22 18.11
C THR A 109 -10.19 -27.87 17.46
N ASP A 110 -10.76 -28.78 16.66
CA ASP A 110 -11.87 -28.54 15.77
C ASP A 110 -13.22 -28.79 16.45
N GLN A 111 -14.24 -28.05 16.03
CA GLN A 111 -15.60 -28.21 16.53
C GLN A 111 -16.59 -28.26 15.38
N VAL A 112 -17.64 -29.07 15.55
CA VAL A 112 -18.66 -29.29 14.53
C VAL A 112 -20.06 -29.00 15.05
N GLY A 113 -20.92 -28.55 14.15
CA GLY A 113 -22.35 -28.40 14.34
C GLY A 113 -23.09 -29.05 13.19
N VAL A 114 -24.30 -29.54 13.45
CA VAL A 114 -25.15 -30.17 12.45
C VAL A 114 -26.49 -29.47 12.43
N VAL A 115 -26.92 -29.05 11.25
CA VAL A 115 -28.26 -28.52 10.98
C VAL A 115 -28.90 -29.44 9.95
N ALA A 116 -29.85 -30.27 10.38
CA ALA A 116 -30.66 -31.06 9.47
C ALA A 116 -31.94 -30.27 9.15
N TRP A 117 -32.24 -30.09 7.87
CA TRP A 117 -33.31 -29.18 7.45
C TRP A 117 -34.13 -29.73 6.28
N ASP A 118 -35.40 -29.36 6.25
CA ASP A 118 -36.33 -29.54 5.14
C ASP A 118 -37.04 -28.19 4.88
N HIS A 119 -38.36 -28.11 4.97
CA HIS A 119 -39.09 -26.85 5.01
C HIS A 119 -39.00 -26.18 6.39
N ARG A 120 -38.44 -26.89 7.37
CA ARG A 120 -38.18 -26.51 8.75
C ARG A 120 -36.77 -26.96 9.17
N ILE A 121 -36.27 -26.46 10.29
CA ILE A 121 -35.16 -27.11 11.00
C ILE A 121 -35.67 -28.39 11.65
N VAL A 122 -35.25 -29.55 11.13
CA VAL A 122 -35.60 -30.87 11.66
C VAL A 122 -34.94 -31.08 13.02
N PHE A 123 -33.63 -30.79 13.10
CA PHE A 123 -32.92 -30.66 14.36
C PHE A 123 -31.62 -29.87 14.19
N THR A 124 -31.07 -29.39 15.30
CA THR A 124 -29.66 -29.02 15.42
C THR A 124 -28.94 -29.93 16.41
N TYR A 125 -27.64 -30.12 16.21
CA TYR A 125 -26.77 -30.75 17.18
C TYR A 125 -25.44 -29.99 17.28
N PRO A 126 -24.99 -29.62 18.49
CA PRO A 126 -25.70 -29.70 19.77
C PRO A 126 -27.01 -28.90 19.83
N SER A 127 -27.80 -29.16 20.87
CA SER A 127 -29.02 -28.40 21.21
C SER A 127 -29.01 -28.13 22.72
N PRO A 128 -29.05 -26.87 23.20
CA PRO A 128 -29.15 -25.61 22.45
C PRO A 128 -28.04 -25.41 21.39
N PRO A 129 -28.26 -24.56 20.36
CA PRO A 129 -27.28 -24.31 19.28
C PRO A 129 -25.90 -23.95 19.81
N GLY A 130 -24.86 -24.39 19.10
CA GLY A 130 -23.45 -24.20 19.42
C GLY A 130 -22.62 -25.26 18.69
N LEU A 131 -21.31 -25.35 18.92
CA LEU A 131 -20.49 -26.40 18.30
C LEU A 131 -19.95 -27.39 19.35
N THR A 132 -19.51 -28.56 18.92
CA THR A 132 -19.00 -29.61 19.81
C THR A 132 -17.76 -30.30 19.24
N SER A 133 -16.87 -30.78 20.11
CA SER A 133 -15.79 -31.71 19.76
C SER A 133 -16.17 -33.18 19.99
N ASP A 134 -17.42 -33.46 20.43
CA ASP A 134 -17.97 -34.82 20.49
C ASP A 134 -18.38 -35.30 19.08
N PHE A 135 -17.37 -35.70 18.32
CA PHE A 135 -17.51 -36.12 16.92
C PHE A 135 -18.28 -37.43 16.78
N GLU A 136 -18.15 -38.34 17.74
CA GLU A 136 -18.89 -39.61 17.72
C GLU A 136 -20.39 -39.36 17.80
N THR A 137 -20.84 -38.51 18.73
CA THR A 137 -22.26 -38.18 18.82
C THR A 137 -22.72 -37.34 17.62
N ALA A 138 -21.91 -36.40 17.13
CA ALA A 138 -22.25 -35.63 15.92
C ALA A 138 -22.47 -36.55 14.71
N LYS A 139 -21.56 -37.48 14.45
CA LYS A 139 -21.69 -38.51 13.39
C LYS A 139 -22.91 -39.38 13.60
N ALA A 140 -23.19 -39.82 14.83
CA ALA A 140 -24.39 -40.62 15.13
C ALA A 140 -25.68 -39.84 14.82
N ARG A 141 -25.73 -38.53 15.13
CA ARG A 141 -26.87 -37.66 14.81
C ARG A 141 -27.05 -37.48 13.32
N ILE A 142 -25.97 -37.29 12.55
CA ILE A 142 -26.02 -37.24 11.08
C ILE A 142 -26.65 -38.53 10.52
N GLY A 143 -26.29 -39.69 11.06
CA GLY A 143 -26.83 -40.98 10.64
C GLY A 143 -28.34 -41.17 10.86
N THR A 144 -28.99 -40.31 11.66
CA THR A 144 -30.45 -40.34 11.89
C THR A 144 -31.26 -39.53 10.88
N ILE A 145 -30.61 -38.77 9.99
CA ILE A 145 -31.28 -37.88 9.06
C ILE A 145 -32.04 -38.69 8.01
N THR A 146 -33.36 -38.50 7.95
CA THR A 146 -34.23 -39.21 7.00
C THR A 146 -34.91 -38.23 6.04
N PRO A 147 -34.89 -38.49 4.71
CA PRO A 147 -35.57 -37.66 3.71
C PRO A 147 -37.08 -37.49 3.93
N LEU A 148 -37.56 -36.26 4.17
CA LEU A 148 -38.96 -35.86 4.30
C LEU A 148 -39.14 -34.37 3.96
N GLY A 149 -40.32 -33.98 3.45
CA GLY A 149 -40.70 -32.56 3.35
C GLY A 149 -40.23 -31.82 2.09
N MET A 150 -40.47 -30.50 2.09
CA MET A 150 -40.05 -29.53 1.06
C MET A 150 -38.72 -28.85 1.46
N THR A 151 -38.21 -27.88 0.68
CA THR A 151 -36.84 -27.32 0.73
C THR A 151 -36.84 -25.84 1.13
N ASN A 152 -36.36 -25.52 2.34
CA ASN A 152 -36.17 -24.15 2.84
C ASN A 152 -34.71 -23.88 3.24
N GLY A 153 -33.86 -23.60 2.25
CA GLY A 153 -32.42 -23.39 2.45
C GLY A 153 -32.06 -22.10 3.20
N GLU A 154 -32.90 -21.05 3.10
CA GLU A 154 -32.73 -19.79 3.84
C GLU A 154 -32.66 -20.04 5.35
N GLN A 155 -33.65 -20.78 5.87
CA GLN A 155 -33.68 -21.11 7.29
C GLN A 155 -32.47 -21.95 7.70
N ALA A 156 -31.93 -22.78 6.81
CA ALA A 156 -30.74 -23.58 7.09
C ALA A 156 -29.48 -22.72 7.23
N ILE A 157 -29.31 -21.71 6.36
CA ILE A 157 -28.19 -20.77 6.42
C ILE A 157 -28.28 -19.94 7.69
N GLN A 158 -29.42 -19.28 7.95
CA GLN A 158 -29.60 -18.49 9.17
C GLN A 158 -29.36 -19.33 10.42
N ARG A 159 -29.90 -20.56 10.45
CA ARG A 159 -29.69 -21.45 11.59
C ARG A 159 -28.22 -21.84 11.76
N SER A 160 -27.47 -21.98 10.66
CA SER A 160 -26.04 -22.28 10.71
C SER A 160 -25.22 -21.09 11.20
N ILE A 161 -25.63 -19.86 10.87
CA ILE A 161 -25.07 -18.63 11.46
C ILE A 161 -25.34 -18.63 12.98
N ASP A 162 -26.57 -18.90 13.42
CA ASP A 162 -26.91 -18.97 14.86
C ASP A 162 -26.04 -20.02 15.60
N MET A 163 -25.74 -21.14 14.95
CA MET A 163 -24.90 -22.21 15.50
C MET A 163 -23.45 -21.73 15.71
N LEU A 164 -22.90 -20.97 14.75
CA LEU A 164 -21.56 -20.39 14.85
C LEU A 164 -21.50 -19.24 15.87
N ASP A 165 -22.53 -18.40 15.93
CA ASP A 165 -22.66 -17.30 16.91
C ASP A 165 -22.74 -17.81 18.34
N ALA A 166 -23.47 -18.90 18.56
CA ALA A 166 -23.60 -19.51 19.87
C ALA A 166 -22.32 -20.25 20.31
N ASN A 167 -21.32 -20.39 19.44
CA ASN A 167 -20.05 -21.01 19.81
C ASN A 167 -19.26 -20.10 20.75
N THR A 168 -18.92 -20.59 21.94
CA THR A 168 -18.24 -19.84 23.00
C THR A 168 -16.71 -19.95 22.94
N ARG A 169 -16.15 -20.45 21.83
CA ARG A 169 -14.71 -20.59 21.62
C ARG A 169 -14.00 -19.25 21.83
N ILE A 170 -12.91 -19.29 22.59
CA ILE A 170 -12.01 -18.16 22.79
C ILE A 170 -10.78 -18.37 21.89
N GLY A 171 -10.52 -17.42 20.99
CA GLY A 171 -9.39 -17.46 20.06
C GLY A 171 -9.82 -17.55 18.58
N PRO A 172 -8.88 -17.36 17.63
CA PRO A 172 -9.16 -17.40 16.21
C PRO A 172 -9.54 -18.83 15.76
N SER A 173 -10.46 -18.92 14.80
CA SER A 173 -10.87 -20.18 14.14
C SER A 173 -11.39 -19.87 12.74
N ASN A 174 -11.21 -20.80 11.80
CA ASN A 174 -11.87 -20.71 10.50
C ASN A 174 -13.33 -21.17 10.66
N LYS A 175 -14.30 -20.28 10.39
CA LYS A 175 -15.72 -20.53 10.62
C LYS A 175 -16.43 -20.81 9.30
N VAL A 176 -16.82 -22.06 9.13
CA VAL A 176 -17.25 -22.61 7.85
C VAL A 176 -18.66 -23.18 7.96
N ILE A 177 -19.49 -22.91 6.96
CA ILE A 177 -20.76 -23.59 6.74
C ILE A 177 -20.63 -24.42 5.46
N ILE A 178 -20.98 -25.70 5.52
CA ILE A 178 -21.10 -26.53 4.33
C ILE A 178 -22.59 -26.83 4.10
N LEU A 179 -23.17 -26.17 3.10
CA LEU A 179 -24.55 -26.34 2.69
C LEU A 179 -24.63 -27.35 1.54
N LEU A 180 -25.26 -28.50 1.78
CA LEU A 180 -25.45 -29.53 0.75
C LEU A 180 -26.95 -29.72 0.50
N THR A 181 -27.38 -29.52 -0.75
CA THR A 181 -28.79 -29.61 -1.19
C THR A 181 -28.91 -30.19 -2.60
N ASP A 182 -30.02 -30.88 -2.88
CA ASP A 182 -30.36 -31.39 -4.23
C ASP A 182 -31.50 -30.62 -4.91
N GLY A 183 -31.92 -29.50 -4.30
CA GLY A 183 -33.19 -28.84 -4.61
C GLY A 183 -33.07 -27.37 -4.99
N ILE A 184 -34.19 -26.85 -5.50
CA ILE A 184 -34.47 -25.42 -5.58
C ILE A 184 -35.13 -25.03 -4.26
N PHE A 185 -34.75 -23.90 -3.66
CA PHE A 185 -35.41 -23.39 -2.45
C PHE A 185 -36.88 -23.11 -2.80
N ASN A 186 -37.77 -24.03 -2.40
CA ASN A 186 -39.15 -24.13 -2.93
C ASN A 186 -40.20 -23.65 -1.93
N VAL A 187 -39.78 -23.23 -0.73
CA VAL A 187 -40.64 -22.59 0.27
C VAL A 187 -40.23 -21.12 0.40
N GLY A 188 -41.15 -20.22 0.08
CA GLY A 188 -40.97 -18.76 0.21
C GLY A 188 -40.96 -17.99 -1.11
N GLY A 189 -40.81 -18.66 -2.26
CA GLY A 189 -40.82 -18.02 -3.59
C GLY A 189 -39.71 -16.98 -3.77
N ARG A 190 -38.60 -17.16 -3.06
CA ARG A 190 -37.59 -16.11 -2.89
C ARG A 190 -36.50 -16.16 -3.94
N THR A 191 -36.10 -14.99 -4.43
CA THR A 191 -35.03 -14.80 -5.42
C THR A 191 -33.66 -14.67 -4.71
N PRO A 192 -32.53 -14.76 -5.45
CA PRO A 192 -31.20 -14.54 -4.87
C PRO A 192 -31.06 -13.25 -4.05
N ALA A 193 -31.78 -12.18 -4.42
CA ALA A 193 -31.79 -10.89 -3.73
C ALA A 193 -32.46 -10.91 -2.33
N GLN A 194 -32.98 -12.06 -1.88
CA GLN A 194 -33.62 -12.19 -0.57
C GLN A 194 -32.86 -13.11 0.38
N LEU A 195 -31.66 -13.56 -0.01
CA LEU A 195 -30.63 -14.16 0.85
C LEU A 195 -29.50 -13.17 1.14
N ASP A 196 -29.60 -11.94 0.61
CA ASP A 196 -28.58 -10.89 0.78
C ASP A 196 -28.36 -10.54 2.25
N ASP A 197 -29.40 -10.61 3.09
CA ASP A 197 -29.29 -10.31 4.52
C ASP A 197 -28.43 -11.37 5.24
N GLU A 198 -28.69 -12.66 5.02
CA GLU A 198 -27.91 -13.76 5.60
C GLU A 198 -26.48 -13.81 5.05
N ILE A 199 -26.31 -13.57 3.74
CA ILE A 199 -24.99 -13.49 3.10
C ILE A 199 -24.21 -12.30 3.67
N ALA A 200 -24.81 -11.12 3.77
CA ALA A 200 -24.18 -9.94 4.32
C ALA A 200 -23.83 -10.14 5.81
N GLU A 201 -24.69 -10.83 6.56
CA GLU A 201 -24.41 -11.20 7.95
C GLU A 201 -23.20 -12.15 8.04
N ALA A 202 -23.16 -13.21 7.23
CA ALA A 202 -22.03 -14.13 7.16
C ALA A 202 -20.72 -13.41 6.79
N VAL A 203 -20.74 -12.54 5.77
CA VAL A 203 -19.58 -11.73 5.35
C VAL A 203 -19.13 -10.80 6.47
N ALA A 204 -20.05 -10.09 7.12
CA ALA A 204 -19.73 -9.16 8.21
C ALA A 204 -19.09 -9.87 9.41
N LYS A 205 -19.42 -11.15 9.62
CA LYS A 205 -18.86 -12.00 10.69
C LYS A 205 -17.64 -12.81 10.26
N GLY A 206 -17.25 -12.77 8.98
CA GLY A 206 -16.14 -13.55 8.43
C GLY A 206 -16.42 -15.05 8.36
N TYR A 207 -17.67 -15.45 8.12
CA TYR A 207 -18.07 -16.86 7.96
C TYR A 207 -18.08 -17.24 6.48
N THR A 208 -17.41 -18.34 6.14
CA THR A 208 -17.31 -18.83 4.76
C THR A 208 -18.36 -19.91 4.51
N ILE A 209 -19.13 -19.78 3.42
CA ILE A 209 -20.14 -20.78 3.04
C ILE A 209 -19.67 -21.53 1.80
N TYR A 210 -19.47 -22.84 1.93
CA TYR A 210 -19.33 -23.76 0.79
C TYR A 210 -20.69 -24.33 0.45
N THR A 211 -21.02 -24.36 -0.84
CA THR A 211 -22.29 -24.91 -1.33
C THR A 211 -22.03 -26.12 -2.21
N VAL A 212 -22.79 -27.19 -1.98
CA VAL A 212 -22.73 -28.43 -2.75
C VAL A 212 -24.11 -28.70 -3.31
N GLY A 213 -24.26 -28.48 -4.62
CA GLY A 213 -25.48 -28.78 -5.35
C GLY A 213 -25.44 -30.19 -5.91
N LEU A 214 -26.35 -31.05 -5.43
CA LEU A 214 -26.45 -32.45 -5.84
C LEU A 214 -27.47 -32.65 -6.97
N GLY A 215 -26.96 -33.05 -8.13
CA GLY A 215 -27.70 -33.72 -9.18
C GLY A 215 -28.71 -32.85 -9.93
N SER A 216 -29.75 -33.54 -10.37
CA SER A 216 -30.86 -33.03 -11.18
C SER A 216 -32.16 -33.13 -10.38
N LEU A 217 -32.99 -32.10 -10.44
CA LEU A 217 -34.24 -32.02 -9.70
C LEU A 217 -35.17 -33.18 -10.13
N PHE A 218 -35.51 -34.06 -9.18
CA PHE A 218 -36.31 -35.28 -9.39
C PHE A 218 -35.77 -36.30 -10.41
N GLY A 219 -34.46 -36.27 -10.70
CA GLY A 219 -33.83 -37.22 -11.64
C GLY A 219 -34.24 -37.04 -13.11
N PHE A 220 -34.83 -35.89 -13.48
CA PHE A 220 -35.20 -35.58 -14.87
C PHE A 220 -34.07 -34.81 -15.58
N PRO A 221 -33.46 -35.36 -16.64
CA PRO A 221 -32.39 -34.67 -17.36
C PRO A 221 -32.84 -33.28 -17.84
N GLY A 222 -32.09 -32.24 -17.46
CA GLY A 222 -32.34 -30.85 -17.85
C GLY A 222 -33.02 -29.96 -16.80
N GLN A 223 -33.44 -30.49 -15.64
CA GLN A 223 -33.77 -29.67 -14.47
C GLN A 223 -32.71 -29.87 -13.40
N THR A 224 -32.06 -28.79 -12.98
CA THR A 224 -30.92 -28.83 -12.04
C THR A 224 -31.27 -28.14 -10.73
N VAL A 225 -30.47 -28.43 -9.71
CA VAL A 225 -30.31 -27.56 -8.54
C VAL A 225 -30.13 -26.10 -8.96
N ASP A 226 -30.49 -25.14 -8.10
CA ASP A 226 -30.29 -23.71 -8.35
C ASP A 226 -28.80 -23.32 -8.24
N GLY A 227 -28.01 -23.77 -9.22
CA GLY A 227 -26.57 -23.55 -9.30
C GLY A 227 -26.19 -22.06 -9.23
N PRO A 228 -26.83 -21.15 -9.99
CA PRO A 228 -26.54 -19.72 -9.91
C PRO A 228 -26.73 -19.14 -8.50
N LEU A 229 -27.78 -19.54 -7.78
CA LEU A 229 -27.97 -19.12 -6.38
C LEU A 229 -26.89 -19.67 -5.46
N LEU A 230 -26.58 -20.97 -5.56
CA LEU A 230 -25.57 -21.61 -4.72
C LEU A 230 -24.16 -21.05 -4.99
N GLU A 231 -23.85 -20.74 -6.24
CA GLU A 231 -22.63 -20.05 -6.65
C GLU A 231 -22.57 -18.63 -6.09
N TYR A 232 -23.67 -17.87 -6.16
CA TYR A 232 -23.76 -16.54 -5.57
C TYR A 232 -23.51 -16.57 -4.06
N ILE A 233 -24.13 -17.50 -3.32
CA ILE A 233 -23.92 -17.65 -1.86
C ILE A 233 -22.46 -17.94 -1.55
N ALA A 234 -21.87 -18.94 -2.23
CA ALA A 234 -20.51 -19.37 -1.95
C ALA A 234 -19.49 -18.27 -2.28
N THR A 235 -19.54 -17.73 -3.49
CA THR A 235 -18.56 -16.72 -3.94
C THR A 235 -18.67 -15.43 -3.14
N SER A 236 -19.88 -15.01 -2.74
CA SER A 236 -20.07 -13.80 -1.93
C SER A 236 -19.50 -13.92 -0.52
N THR A 237 -19.37 -15.13 0.02
CA THR A 237 -18.82 -15.40 1.37
C THR A 237 -17.38 -15.92 1.36
N GLY A 238 -16.72 -15.90 0.19
CA GLY A 238 -15.35 -16.38 0.02
C GLY A 238 -15.21 -17.92 -0.08
N GLY A 239 -16.32 -18.64 -0.19
CA GLY A 239 -16.34 -20.09 -0.39
C GLY A 239 -16.40 -20.49 -1.87
N LYS A 240 -16.50 -21.80 -2.12
CA LYS A 240 -16.58 -22.38 -3.46
C LYS A 240 -17.88 -23.17 -3.63
N TYR A 241 -18.53 -22.99 -4.77
CA TYR A 241 -19.64 -23.82 -5.20
C TYR A 241 -19.14 -25.08 -5.89
N TYR A 242 -19.76 -26.21 -5.55
CA TYR A 242 -19.52 -27.50 -6.17
C TYR A 242 -20.81 -28.06 -6.76
N TYR A 243 -20.71 -28.47 -8.01
CA TYR A 243 -21.74 -29.28 -8.65
C TYR A 243 -21.35 -30.76 -8.56
N ALA A 244 -22.16 -31.56 -7.86
CA ALA A 244 -22.07 -33.01 -7.86
C ALA A 244 -23.08 -33.55 -8.88
N GLU A 245 -22.63 -34.20 -9.95
CA GLU A 245 -23.55 -34.77 -10.95
C GLU A 245 -24.35 -35.94 -10.34
N LYS A 246 -23.69 -36.70 -9.46
CA LYS A 246 -24.24 -37.83 -8.71
C LYS A 246 -23.73 -37.83 -7.27
N ALA A 247 -24.42 -38.55 -6.39
CA ALA A 247 -24.07 -38.62 -4.98
C ALA A 247 -22.66 -39.18 -4.74
N GLU A 248 -22.17 -40.06 -5.62
CA GLU A 248 -20.82 -40.61 -5.56
C GLU A 248 -19.69 -39.57 -5.76
N ASP A 249 -19.98 -38.35 -6.21
CA ASP A 249 -18.97 -37.28 -6.37
C ASP A 249 -18.72 -36.52 -5.04
N ILE A 250 -19.65 -36.64 -4.08
CA ILE A 250 -19.63 -35.90 -2.80
C ILE A 250 -18.35 -36.14 -1.98
N PRO A 251 -17.80 -37.37 -1.84
CA PRO A 251 -16.58 -37.57 -1.05
C PRO A 251 -15.37 -36.79 -1.58
N ALA A 252 -15.20 -36.71 -2.90
CA ALA A 252 -14.10 -35.95 -3.50
C ALA A 252 -14.28 -34.42 -3.29
N ILE A 253 -15.51 -33.94 -3.33
CA ILE A 253 -15.85 -32.55 -3.02
C ILE A 253 -15.53 -32.22 -1.56
N TYR A 254 -15.94 -33.10 -0.63
CA TYR A 254 -15.62 -32.94 0.79
C TYR A 254 -14.11 -32.92 1.04
N ALA A 255 -13.33 -33.77 0.35
CA ALA A 255 -11.87 -33.74 0.43
C ALA A 255 -11.27 -32.41 -0.07
N ASP A 256 -11.78 -31.84 -1.18
CA ASP A 256 -11.34 -30.53 -1.68
C ASP A 256 -11.75 -29.37 -0.77
N ILE A 257 -12.91 -29.44 -0.12
CA ILE A 257 -13.29 -28.46 0.91
C ILE A 257 -12.32 -28.56 2.08
N LEU A 258 -12.03 -29.77 2.56
CA LEU A 258 -11.13 -29.99 3.69
C LEU A 258 -9.73 -29.40 3.44
N THR A 259 -9.17 -29.60 2.24
CA THR A 259 -7.86 -29.01 1.89
C THR A 259 -7.92 -27.49 1.87
N GLN A 260 -9.00 -26.89 1.39
CA GLN A 260 -9.14 -25.43 1.34
C GLN A 260 -9.32 -24.81 2.73
N ILE A 261 -10.02 -25.48 3.64
CA ILE A 261 -10.29 -24.91 4.97
C ILE A 261 -9.18 -25.18 6.00
N LYS A 262 -8.20 -26.02 5.68
CA LYS A 262 -7.06 -26.37 6.55
C LYS A 262 -5.72 -25.82 6.07
N VAL A 263 -5.65 -25.09 4.95
CA VAL A 263 -4.40 -24.58 4.38
C VAL A 263 -4.30 -23.06 4.52
N ASN A 264 -3.22 -22.58 5.13
CA ASN A 264 -2.81 -21.17 5.06
C ASN A 264 -2.67 -20.75 3.60
N THR A 265 -3.04 -19.53 3.26
CA THR A 265 -2.66 -18.92 1.98
C THR A 265 -1.78 -17.69 2.15
N ALA A 266 -1.67 -17.18 3.39
CA ALA A 266 -0.79 -16.07 3.74
C ALA A 266 0.70 -16.46 3.70
N PRO A 267 1.60 -15.55 3.28
CA PRO A 267 3.04 -15.74 3.38
C PRO A 267 3.53 -15.60 4.84
N TYR A 268 4.69 -16.18 5.13
CA TYR A 268 5.38 -16.08 6.42
C TYR A 268 6.89 -15.91 6.21
N ASP A 269 7.65 -15.73 7.31
CA ASP A 269 9.10 -15.49 7.26
C ASP A 269 9.43 -14.29 6.34
N VAL A 270 8.59 -13.26 6.41
CA VAL A 270 8.68 -12.06 5.58
C VAL A 270 9.78 -11.17 6.15
N ASN A 271 10.91 -11.13 5.46
CA ASN A 271 12.12 -10.40 5.85
C ASN A 271 12.35 -9.22 4.89
N VAL A 272 12.33 -8.01 5.44
CA VAL A 272 12.54 -6.76 4.70
C VAL A 272 14.02 -6.40 4.76
N VAL A 273 14.67 -6.33 3.60
CA VAL A 273 16.08 -5.95 3.44
C VAL A 273 16.13 -4.68 2.60
N GLU A 274 16.15 -3.54 3.28
CA GLU A 274 16.32 -2.23 2.67
C GLU A 274 17.82 -1.99 2.45
N VAL A 275 18.21 -1.49 1.27
CA VAL A 275 19.61 -1.16 0.98
C VAL A 275 19.67 0.21 0.31
N THR A 276 20.25 1.21 0.99
CA THR A 276 20.40 2.56 0.43
C THR A 276 21.73 2.73 -0.29
N LEU A 277 21.75 3.58 -1.32
CA LEU A 277 22.96 3.94 -2.06
C LEU A 277 23.95 4.77 -1.22
N PRO A 278 25.26 4.78 -1.56
CA PRO A 278 26.29 5.43 -0.74
C PRO A 278 26.14 6.94 -0.55
N HIS A 279 25.46 7.62 -1.47
CA HIS A 279 25.19 9.07 -1.34
C HIS A 279 23.98 9.38 -0.46
N ILE A 280 23.25 8.37 0.00
CA ILE A 280 22.13 8.54 0.91
C ILE A 280 22.64 8.48 2.35
N VAL A 281 22.35 9.53 3.11
CA VAL A 281 22.74 9.64 4.52
C VAL A 281 21.55 9.25 5.39
N ILE A 282 21.68 8.21 6.21
CA ILE A 282 20.61 7.73 7.08
C ILE A 282 20.74 8.33 8.49
N SER A 283 19.63 8.82 9.03
CA SER A 283 19.51 9.15 10.46
C SER A 283 19.13 7.91 11.25
N THR A 284 20.12 7.17 11.74
CA THR A 284 19.92 5.86 12.41
C THR A 284 19.00 5.93 13.64
N GLY A 285 18.98 7.07 14.35
CA GLY A 285 18.08 7.28 15.51
C GLY A 285 16.61 7.48 15.15
N SER A 286 16.29 7.68 13.87
CA SER A 286 14.91 7.85 13.38
C SER A 286 14.28 6.57 12.84
N ILE A 287 15.03 5.47 12.81
CA ILE A 287 14.53 4.19 12.28
C ILE A 287 13.45 3.64 13.21
N SER A 288 12.26 3.39 12.68
CA SER A 288 11.11 2.87 13.43
C SER A 288 10.29 1.89 12.59
N PRO A 289 9.87 0.72 13.11
CA PRO A 289 10.30 0.16 14.39
C PRO A 289 11.80 -0.17 14.38
N ALA A 290 12.37 -0.42 15.56
CA ALA A 290 13.78 -0.77 15.68
C ALA A 290 14.13 -1.97 14.76
N PRO A 291 15.17 -1.84 13.92
CA PRO A 291 15.60 -2.89 13.00
C PRO A 291 16.36 -3.99 13.74
N ASP A 292 16.43 -5.18 13.14
CA ASP A 292 17.29 -6.27 13.64
C ASP A 292 18.77 -5.97 13.39
N SER A 293 19.08 -5.30 12.27
CA SER A 293 20.45 -4.85 11.98
C SER A 293 20.48 -3.62 11.09
N VAL A 294 21.52 -2.80 11.27
CA VAL A 294 21.93 -1.72 10.37
C VAL A 294 23.42 -1.90 10.09
N VAL A 295 23.79 -2.07 8.83
CA VAL A 295 25.17 -2.36 8.42
C VAL A 295 25.57 -1.43 7.27
N THR A 296 26.68 -0.72 7.43
CA THR A 296 27.34 -0.03 6.31
C THR A 296 28.31 -1.00 5.64
N ASN A 297 28.07 -1.28 4.36
CA ASN A 297 28.82 -2.24 3.57
C ASN A 297 30.14 -1.63 3.03
N PRO A 298 31.12 -2.45 2.62
CA PRO A 298 32.39 -1.97 2.08
C PRO A 298 32.26 -1.11 0.81
N ASP A 299 31.17 -1.26 0.06
CA ASP A 299 30.86 -0.45 -1.12
C ASP A 299 30.19 0.90 -0.79
N GLY A 300 29.98 1.18 0.50
CA GLY A 300 29.37 2.40 1.01
C GLY A 300 27.84 2.34 1.11
N THR A 301 27.18 1.28 0.62
CA THR A 301 25.73 1.12 0.80
C THR A 301 25.40 0.87 2.28
N THR A 302 24.17 1.17 2.69
CA THR A 302 23.69 0.84 4.04
C THR A 302 22.52 -0.12 3.96
N THR A 303 22.66 -1.28 4.59
CA THR A 303 21.61 -2.30 4.70
C THR A 303 20.89 -2.17 6.03
N ILE A 304 19.56 -2.03 5.99
CA ILE A 304 18.68 -2.11 7.15
C ILE A 304 17.83 -3.37 7.01
N THR A 305 17.76 -4.17 8.08
CA THR A 305 17.04 -5.44 8.07
C THR A 305 15.98 -5.47 9.15
N TRP A 306 14.75 -5.85 8.75
CA TRP A 306 13.68 -6.25 9.65
C TRP A 306 13.28 -7.68 9.32
N LEU A 307 13.44 -8.56 10.29
CA LEU A 307 13.04 -9.96 10.24
C LEU A 307 11.62 -10.12 10.75
N ASP A 308 10.92 -11.11 10.21
CA ASP A 308 9.57 -11.51 10.65
C ASP A 308 8.57 -10.32 10.72
N ALA A 309 8.36 -9.71 9.56
CA ALA A 309 7.42 -8.61 9.38
C ALA A 309 5.99 -8.98 9.82
N GLY A 310 5.59 -10.26 9.71
CA GLY A 310 4.31 -10.76 10.21
C GLY A 310 4.17 -10.56 11.72
N ARG A 311 5.14 -11.02 12.53
CA ARG A 311 5.14 -10.76 13.99
C ARG A 311 5.20 -9.28 14.32
N ARG A 312 5.99 -8.51 13.56
CA ARG A 312 6.10 -7.06 13.75
C ARG A 312 4.82 -6.31 13.42
N ALA A 313 3.98 -6.84 12.53
CA ALA A 313 2.64 -6.34 12.23
C ALA A 313 1.58 -6.76 13.29
N GLY A 314 2.00 -7.44 14.37
CA GLY A 314 1.13 -7.84 15.48
C GLY A 314 0.62 -9.28 15.39
N ASN A 315 1.07 -10.06 14.41
CA ASN A 315 0.64 -11.45 14.25
C ASN A 315 1.55 -12.44 15.02
N PRO A 316 1.07 -13.09 16.11
CA PRO A 316 1.90 -14.01 16.89
C PRO A 316 2.36 -15.27 16.15
N HIS A 317 1.82 -15.58 14.97
CA HIS A 317 2.25 -16.73 14.17
C HIS A 317 3.24 -16.37 13.06
N GLY A 318 3.47 -15.07 12.80
CA GLY A 318 4.44 -14.60 11.81
C GLY A 318 3.96 -14.62 10.37
N PHE A 319 2.67 -14.90 10.12
CA PHE A 319 2.07 -14.71 8.82
C PHE A 319 1.76 -13.23 8.57
N LEU A 320 1.76 -12.84 7.30
CA LEU A 320 1.33 -11.53 6.86
C LEU A 320 0.18 -11.73 5.87
N ASN A 321 -1.06 -11.69 6.37
CA ASN A 321 -2.28 -11.86 5.56
C ASN A 321 -2.69 -10.56 4.86
N GLU A 322 -3.75 -10.61 4.04
CA GLU A 322 -4.23 -9.47 3.24
C GLU A 322 -4.66 -8.23 4.04
N THR A 323 -4.96 -8.38 5.33
CA THR A 323 -5.34 -7.27 6.22
C THR A 323 -4.16 -6.74 7.04
N ALA A 324 -3.07 -7.51 7.11
CA ALA A 324 -1.90 -7.19 7.92
C ALA A 324 -0.87 -6.40 7.12
N THR A 325 -0.40 -5.30 7.70
CA THR A 325 0.63 -4.45 7.10
C THR A 325 1.76 -4.21 8.10
N PHE A 326 2.98 -4.51 7.68
CA PHE A 326 4.20 -4.06 8.36
C PHE A 326 4.63 -2.73 7.77
N THR A 327 4.88 -1.73 8.64
CA THR A 327 5.39 -0.42 8.23
C THR A 327 6.69 -0.12 8.95
N ALA A 328 7.69 0.29 8.19
CA ALA A 328 8.95 0.81 8.69
C ALA A 328 9.25 2.18 8.09
N SER A 329 9.94 3.02 8.84
CA SER A 329 10.39 4.33 8.39
C SER A 329 11.80 4.64 8.87
N PHE A 330 12.48 5.52 8.14
CA PHE A 330 13.79 6.06 8.49
C PHE A 330 14.00 7.43 7.85
N GLY A 331 14.76 8.28 8.52
CA GLY A 331 15.18 9.57 8.01
C GLY A 331 16.32 9.42 7.00
N ALA A 332 16.21 10.06 5.84
CA ALA A 332 17.22 10.04 4.79
C ALA A 332 17.53 11.43 4.24
N GLY A 333 18.80 11.74 4.04
CA GLY A 333 19.31 12.90 3.30
C GLY A 333 20.18 12.45 2.13
N SER A 334 20.74 13.40 1.38
CA SER A 334 21.61 13.08 0.25
C SER A 334 22.83 13.99 0.19
N SER A 335 24.01 13.42 -0.02
CA SER A 335 25.24 14.15 -0.34
C SER A 335 25.39 14.47 -1.83
N GLN A 336 24.41 14.09 -2.65
CA GLN A 336 24.34 14.41 -4.07
C GLN A 336 23.15 15.31 -4.36
N THR A 337 23.36 16.27 -5.26
CA THR A 337 22.32 17.21 -5.71
C THR A 337 21.86 16.91 -7.13
N GLY A 338 20.59 17.16 -7.42
CA GLY A 338 19.96 16.90 -8.71
C GLY A 338 18.52 16.42 -8.57
N THR A 339 17.89 16.10 -9.69
CA THR A 339 16.57 15.47 -9.73
C THR A 339 16.71 13.96 -9.96
N GLY A 340 15.78 13.16 -9.44
CA GLY A 340 15.77 11.72 -9.66
C GLY A 340 16.91 10.99 -8.93
N ILE A 341 17.36 11.51 -7.79
CA ILE A 341 18.35 10.85 -6.95
C ILE A 341 17.71 9.60 -6.36
N ALA A 342 18.17 8.43 -6.79
CA ALA A 342 17.72 7.14 -6.30
C ALA A 342 18.10 6.96 -4.82
N VAL A 343 17.18 6.39 -4.04
CA VAL A 343 17.41 6.04 -2.63
C VAL A 343 17.95 4.62 -2.53
N ASP A 344 17.30 3.69 -3.22
CA ASP A 344 17.54 2.25 -3.14
C ASP A 344 18.64 1.76 -4.08
N ALA A 345 19.46 0.85 -3.56
CA ALA A 345 20.26 -0.04 -4.36
C ALA A 345 19.39 -1.20 -4.92
N PRO A 346 19.74 -1.79 -6.08
CA PRO A 346 18.98 -2.90 -6.67
C PRO A 346 18.84 -4.15 -5.78
N SER A 347 19.67 -4.28 -4.75
CA SER A 347 19.64 -5.36 -3.76
C SER A 347 18.59 -5.15 -2.66
N ALA A 348 17.85 -4.04 -2.65
CA ALA A 348 16.75 -3.81 -1.73
C ALA A 348 15.55 -4.72 -2.10
N VAL A 349 15.20 -5.64 -1.22
CA VAL A 349 14.23 -6.71 -1.49
C VAL A 349 13.43 -7.10 -0.24
N VAL A 350 12.29 -7.74 -0.46
CA VAL A 350 11.55 -8.48 0.55
C VAL A 350 11.65 -9.97 0.23
N ASN A 351 12.21 -10.76 1.14
CA ASN A 351 12.28 -12.22 1.04
C ASN A 351 11.17 -12.82 1.89
N TYR A 352 10.47 -13.85 1.41
CA TYR A 352 9.38 -14.48 2.16
C TYR A 352 9.21 -15.93 1.72
N LYS A 353 8.41 -16.70 2.48
CA LYS A 353 7.90 -18.00 2.05
C LYS A 353 6.41 -17.89 1.78
N ASP A 354 5.94 -18.52 0.71
CA ASP A 354 4.51 -18.73 0.54
C ASP A 354 3.99 -19.76 1.55
N ALA A 355 2.68 -20.00 1.58
CA ALA A 355 2.10 -20.95 2.51
C ALA A 355 2.52 -22.42 2.27
N ALA A 356 3.08 -22.75 1.11
CA ALA A 356 3.68 -24.07 0.86
C ALA A 356 5.15 -24.15 1.34
N GLY A 357 5.68 -23.07 1.92
CA GLY A 357 7.07 -22.95 2.38
C GLY A 357 8.08 -22.70 1.26
N ILE A 358 7.61 -22.40 0.03
CA ILE A 358 8.49 -22.11 -1.09
C ILE A 358 9.02 -20.68 -0.94
N PRO A 359 10.34 -20.45 -1.04
CA PRO A 359 10.92 -19.13 -0.91
C PRO A 359 10.65 -18.27 -2.16
N HIS A 360 10.29 -17.01 -1.92
CA HIS A 360 10.04 -15.99 -2.92
C HIS A 360 10.81 -14.70 -2.58
N GLN A 361 10.96 -13.85 -3.59
CA GLN A 361 11.57 -12.53 -3.45
C GLN A 361 10.76 -11.50 -4.22
N ALA A 362 10.49 -10.35 -3.60
CA ALA A 362 9.84 -9.21 -4.20
C ALA A 362 10.75 -7.98 -4.17
N SER A 363 10.77 -7.21 -5.26
CA SER A 363 11.53 -5.95 -5.31
C SER A 363 10.84 -4.86 -4.49
N ILE A 364 11.64 -4.06 -3.79
CA ILE A 364 11.14 -2.83 -3.15
C ILE A 364 11.02 -1.73 -4.22
N PRO A 365 9.89 -0.99 -4.30
CA PRO A 365 9.77 0.14 -5.22
C PRO A 365 10.80 1.24 -4.92
N GLN A 366 11.41 1.78 -5.97
CA GLN A 366 12.42 2.84 -5.85
C GLN A 366 11.80 4.17 -5.39
N ALA A 367 12.38 4.78 -4.36
CA ALA A 367 12.11 6.18 -4.02
C ALA A 367 13.10 7.12 -4.73
N PHE A 368 12.62 8.29 -5.15
CA PHE A 368 13.44 9.31 -5.80
C PHE A 368 13.35 10.65 -5.07
N LEU A 369 14.50 11.31 -4.91
CA LEU A 369 14.61 12.63 -4.31
C LEU A 369 14.96 13.69 -5.36
N THR A 370 14.48 14.91 -5.12
CA THR A 370 15.03 16.12 -5.73
C THR A 370 15.85 16.85 -4.67
N VAL A 371 17.14 17.04 -4.91
CA VAL A 371 18.07 17.60 -3.92
C VAL A 371 18.71 18.86 -4.49
N ASN A 372 18.40 20.00 -3.88
CA ASN A 372 18.87 21.31 -4.32
C ASN A 372 20.19 21.67 -3.65
N GLN A 373 21.02 22.44 -4.34
CA GLN A 373 22.19 23.09 -3.73
C GLN A 373 21.76 24.40 -3.08
N CYS A 374 22.24 24.67 -1.87
CA CYS A 374 22.14 26.01 -1.29
C CYS A 374 22.82 27.04 -2.20
N SER A 375 22.20 28.20 -2.32
CA SER A 375 22.79 29.34 -3.01
C SER A 375 22.56 30.62 -2.22
N TYR A 376 23.57 31.47 -2.19
CA TYR A 376 23.58 32.73 -1.44
C TYR A 376 23.83 33.91 -2.37
N CYS A 377 23.59 35.10 -1.86
CA CYS A 377 23.81 36.35 -2.55
C CYS A 377 24.81 37.23 -1.78
N VAL A 378 25.55 38.01 -2.53
CA VAL A 378 26.24 39.20 -2.05
C VAL A 378 25.49 40.42 -2.57
N SER A 379 25.17 41.36 -1.70
CA SER A 379 24.57 42.63 -2.07
C SER A 379 25.29 43.79 -1.40
N GLY A 380 24.93 45.01 -1.77
CA GLY A 380 25.45 46.19 -1.12
C GLY A 380 25.02 47.45 -1.83
N THR A 381 25.49 48.58 -1.34
CA THR A 381 25.24 49.90 -1.91
C THR A 381 26.56 50.60 -2.22
N VAL A 382 26.63 51.25 -3.38
CA VAL A 382 27.74 52.13 -3.74
C VAL A 382 27.37 53.57 -3.39
N TYR A 383 28.16 54.20 -2.53
CA TYR A 383 27.90 55.50 -1.95
C TYR A 383 28.86 56.59 -2.45
N GLU A 384 28.39 57.83 -2.48
CA GLU A 384 29.22 59.02 -2.61
C GLU A 384 29.52 59.62 -1.22
N GLY A 385 30.79 59.94 -1.00
CA GLY A 385 31.30 60.56 0.22
C GLY A 385 31.51 59.59 1.38
N ALA A 386 32.20 60.09 2.42
CA ALA A 386 32.56 59.29 3.59
C ALA A 386 31.34 58.91 4.44
N GLU A 387 30.32 59.78 4.50
CA GLU A 387 29.12 59.58 5.33
C GLU A 387 28.11 58.63 4.68
N GLY A 388 28.12 58.50 3.35
CA GLY A 388 27.26 57.56 2.61
C GLY A 388 25.79 57.96 2.59
N THR A 389 25.52 59.26 2.56
CA THR A 389 24.17 59.83 2.46
C THR A 389 23.70 59.96 1.01
N ALA A 390 24.62 60.03 0.05
CA ALA A 390 24.36 60.00 -1.39
C ALA A 390 24.80 58.66 -2.00
N VAL A 391 24.09 58.22 -3.05
CA VAL A 391 24.31 56.92 -3.71
C VAL A 391 24.77 57.10 -5.15
N LEU A 392 25.50 56.11 -5.65
CA LEU A 392 26.11 56.17 -6.97
C LEU A 392 25.56 55.05 -7.88
N PRO A 393 24.69 55.38 -8.85
CA PRO A 393 24.20 54.44 -9.86
C PRO A 393 25.24 54.20 -10.97
N GLY A 394 25.15 53.06 -11.65
CA GLY A 394 25.99 52.73 -12.81
C GLY A 394 27.38 52.20 -12.47
N TRP A 395 27.67 51.89 -11.21
CA TRP A 395 28.97 51.35 -10.77
C TRP A 395 29.01 49.84 -10.94
N THR A 396 30.06 49.35 -11.58
CA THR A 396 30.24 47.92 -11.84
C THR A 396 30.92 47.26 -10.65
N VAL A 397 30.30 46.21 -10.12
CA VAL A 397 30.84 45.36 -9.05
C VAL A 397 31.02 43.95 -9.58
N ASN A 398 32.21 43.41 -9.40
CA ASN A 398 32.60 42.07 -9.82
C ASN A 398 32.88 41.20 -8.59
N VAL A 399 32.40 39.95 -8.60
CA VAL A 399 32.73 38.96 -7.58
C VAL A 399 33.60 37.90 -8.22
N THR A 400 34.75 37.61 -7.61
CA THR A 400 35.65 36.53 -7.99
C THR A 400 35.72 35.48 -6.89
N ASN A 401 35.90 34.21 -7.24
CA ASN A 401 36.13 33.14 -6.27
C ASN A 401 37.58 33.14 -5.75
N ALA A 402 37.91 32.22 -4.84
CA ALA A 402 39.25 32.06 -4.28
C ALA A 402 40.38 31.83 -5.32
N THR A 403 40.06 31.35 -6.53
CA THR A 403 41.04 31.16 -7.62
C THR A 403 41.16 32.39 -8.52
N GLY A 404 40.43 33.48 -8.23
CA GLY A 404 40.39 34.70 -9.03
C GLY A 404 39.45 34.65 -10.24
N HIS A 405 38.65 33.59 -10.41
CA HIS A 405 37.68 33.48 -11.51
C HIS A 405 36.46 34.37 -11.22
N LEU A 406 36.06 35.19 -12.19
CA LEU A 406 34.83 36.02 -12.14
C LEU A 406 33.55 35.17 -12.09
N VAL A 407 32.88 35.12 -10.94
CA VAL A 407 31.64 34.35 -10.74
C VAL A 407 30.37 35.16 -11.00
N GLY A 408 30.46 36.49 -10.99
CA GLY A 408 29.32 37.35 -11.29
C GLY A 408 29.68 38.82 -11.35
N THR A 409 28.85 39.58 -12.06
CA THR A 409 28.96 41.03 -12.19
C THR A 409 27.57 41.63 -11.99
N ALA A 410 27.50 42.74 -11.26
CA ALA A 410 26.32 43.58 -11.15
C ALA A 410 26.67 45.04 -11.38
N VAL A 411 25.68 45.82 -11.78
CA VAL A 411 25.79 47.28 -11.89
C VAL A 411 24.83 47.89 -10.88
N SER A 412 25.30 48.87 -10.11
CA SER A 412 24.45 49.54 -9.13
C SER A 412 23.26 50.24 -9.81
N GLY A 413 22.06 49.99 -9.29
CA GLY A 413 20.82 50.58 -9.79
C GLY A 413 20.68 52.06 -9.41
N GLY A 414 19.54 52.67 -9.74
CA GLY A 414 19.25 54.09 -9.44
C GLY A 414 19.33 54.46 -7.94
N ASN A 415 19.21 53.48 -7.06
CA ASN A 415 19.35 53.61 -5.61
C ASN A 415 20.76 53.24 -5.10
N GLY A 416 21.73 53.04 -6.00
CA GLY A 416 23.10 52.61 -5.69
C GLY A 416 23.24 51.14 -5.30
N GLN A 417 22.16 50.36 -5.26
CA GLN A 417 22.21 48.96 -4.82
C GLN A 417 22.63 48.02 -5.94
N TYR A 418 23.38 46.99 -5.58
CA TYR A 418 23.74 45.88 -6.45
C TYR A 418 23.52 44.55 -5.72
N THR A 419 23.24 43.48 -6.48
CA THR A 419 23.06 42.12 -5.95
C THR A 419 23.62 41.09 -6.93
N ILE A 420 24.39 40.13 -6.42
CA ILE A 420 24.96 39.01 -7.17
C ILE A 420 24.61 37.73 -6.40
N CYS A 421 23.80 36.85 -7.00
CA CYS A 421 23.30 35.62 -6.38
C CYS A 421 23.90 34.35 -7.03
N GLY A 422 23.55 33.17 -6.50
CA GLY A 422 24.04 31.89 -7.01
C GLY A 422 25.42 31.51 -6.45
N LEU A 423 25.84 32.13 -5.35
CA LEU A 423 27.13 31.87 -4.72
C LEU A 423 27.02 30.62 -3.83
N LYS A 424 27.98 29.72 -3.95
CA LYS A 424 28.12 28.56 -3.08
C LYS A 424 28.87 28.97 -1.79
N PRO A 425 28.85 28.17 -0.72
CA PRO A 425 29.76 28.38 0.39
C PRO A 425 31.21 28.41 -0.10
N GLY A 426 31.97 29.42 0.32
CA GLY A 426 33.34 29.62 -0.14
C GLY A 426 33.89 31.02 0.11
N ALA A 427 35.18 31.20 -0.17
CA ALA A 427 35.84 32.50 -0.13
C ALA A 427 35.70 33.22 -1.48
N TYR A 428 35.38 34.51 -1.40
CA TYR A 428 35.19 35.39 -2.55
C TYR A 428 35.87 36.74 -2.35
N THR A 429 36.18 37.41 -3.46
CA THR A 429 36.63 38.80 -3.47
C THR A 429 35.64 39.63 -4.27
N VAL A 430 35.06 40.64 -3.62
CA VAL A 430 34.11 41.59 -4.22
C VAL A 430 34.88 42.85 -4.57
N CYS A 431 34.94 43.21 -5.85
CA CYS A 431 35.67 44.38 -6.32
C CYS A 431 34.75 45.37 -7.03
N GLU A 432 34.82 46.65 -6.66
CA GLU A 432 34.27 47.72 -7.47
C GLU A 432 35.24 48.14 -8.57
N GLN A 433 34.70 48.56 -9.72
CA GLN A 433 35.48 49.24 -10.75
C GLN A 433 35.43 50.75 -10.53
N LEU A 434 36.57 51.33 -10.16
CA LEU A 434 36.71 52.77 -9.95
C LEU A 434 36.41 53.53 -11.25
N GLN A 435 35.48 54.48 -11.18
CA GLN A 435 35.15 55.32 -12.32
C GLN A 435 36.10 56.53 -12.44
N PRO A 436 36.39 57.00 -13.68
CA PRO A 436 37.14 58.24 -13.89
C PRO A 436 36.50 59.43 -13.17
N GLY A 437 37.33 60.26 -12.53
CA GLY A 437 36.85 61.41 -11.76
C GLY A 437 36.43 61.08 -10.32
N PHE A 438 36.69 59.87 -9.84
CA PHE A 438 36.47 59.48 -8.44
C PHE A 438 37.75 58.91 -7.81
N VAL A 439 37.80 58.95 -6.48
CA VAL A 439 38.76 58.21 -5.64
C VAL A 439 37.99 57.34 -4.65
N ASN A 440 38.40 56.09 -4.49
CA ASN A 440 37.79 55.16 -3.54
C ASN A 440 38.16 55.53 -2.09
N LEU A 441 37.17 55.47 -1.19
CA LEU A 441 37.34 55.67 0.25
C LEU A 441 37.33 54.34 1.00
N THR A 442 36.67 53.31 0.46
CA THR A 442 36.78 51.91 0.88
C THR A 442 37.80 51.18 0.01
N PRO A 443 38.34 50.03 0.46
CA PRO A 443 39.16 49.17 -0.41
C PRO A 443 38.42 48.82 -1.70
N LEU A 444 39.10 48.92 -2.85
CA LEU A 444 38.51 48.56 -4.16
C LEU A 444 38.08 47.11 -4.23
N CYS A 445 38.71 46.24 -3.44
CA CYS A 445 38.40 44.82 -3.34
C CYS A 445 38.29 44.42 -1.87
N VAL A 446 37.21 43.72 -1.52
CA VAL A 446 36.92 43.22 -0.17
C VAL A 446 36.81 41.69 -0.22
N GLY A 447 37.65 41.02 0.56
CA GLY A 447 37.57 39.57 0.75
C GLY A 447 36.44 39.21 1.72
N ILE A 448 35.59 38.25 1.34
CA ILE A 448 34.49 37.74 2.15
C ILE A 448 34.50 36.22 2.15
N THR A 449 33.88 35.61 3.16
CA THR A 449 33.58 34.18 3.18
C THR A 449 32.07 34.01 3.28
N VAL A 450 31.48 33.38 2.27
CA VAL A 450 30.08 32.96 2.26
C VAL A 450 30.00 31.59 2.92
N THR A 451 29.17 31.44 3.94
CA THR A 451 29.01 30.18 4.70
C THR A 451 27.60 29.64 4.53
N ASP A 452 26.64 30.32 5.15
CA ASP A 452 25.27 29.90 5.38
C ASP A 452 24.27 31.07 5.26
N THR A 453 24.78 32.26 4.94
CA THR A 453 24.05 33.52 4.98
C THR A 453 24.53 34.43 3.86
N ASN A 454 23.59 35.21 3.30
CA ASN A 454 23.89 36.29 2.37
C ASN A 454 24.85 37.30 3.02
N LYS A 455 25.72 37.90 2.21
CA LYS A 455 26.70 38.88 2.68
C LYS A 455 26.43 40.27 2.10
N THR A 456 26.82 41.29 2.85
CA THR A 456 26.72 42.68 2.43
C THR A 456 28.11 43.29 2.31
N VAL A 457 28.39 43.96 1.18
CA VAL A 457 29.63 44.70 0.94
C VAL A 457 29.30 46.06 0.36
N ASP A 458 29.52 47.13 1.11
CA ASP A 458 29.30 48.48 0.62
C ASP A 458 30.60 49.11 0.14
N PHE A 459 30.51 49.95 -0.89
CA PHE A 459 31.63 50.72 -1.41
C PHE A 459 31.37 52.22 -1.27
N ARG A 460 32.42 53.01 -1.02
CA ARG A 460 32.34 54.46 -0.86
C ARG A 460 33.37 55.14 -1.74
N ASN A 461 32.95 56.15 -2.49
CA ASN A 461 33.79 56.90 -3.41
C ASN A 461 33.59 58.41 -3.23
N GLN A 462 34.65 59.18 -3.45
CA GLN A 462 34.60 60.64 -3.43
C GLN A 462 34.86 61.17 -4.84
N ARG A 463 33.96 62.03 -5.34
CA ARG A 463 34.18 62.73 -6.61
C ARG A 463 35.37 63.68 -6.48
N LEU A 464 36.28 63.62 -7.46
CA LEU A 464 37.40 64.54 -7.58
C LEU A 464 36.88 65.93 -7.97
N LEU A 465 37.42 66.94 -7.31
CA LEU A 465 37.21 68.33 -7.67
C LEU A 465 38.35 68.80 -8.57
N CYS A 466 38.05 69.71 -9.50
CA CYS A 466 39.05 70.32 -10.35
C CYS A 466 39.44 71.70 -9.79
N ILE A 467 40.75 72.00 -9.78
CA ILE A 467 41.24 73.38 -9.66
C ILE A 467 41.40 73.91 -11.08
N THR A 468 40.74 75.01 -11.39
CA THR A 468 40.88 75.72 -12.67
C THR A 468 41.51 77.09 -12.43
N GLY A 469 42.35 77.53 -13.37
CA GLY A 469 43.02 78.82 -13.32
C GLY A 469 43.48 79.23 -14.71
N THR A 470 43.61 80.53 -14.94
CA THR A 470 44.11 81.10 -16.20
C THR A 470 45.57 81.47 -16.03
N ILE A 471 46.44 80.98 -16.92
CA ILE A 471 47.85 81.38 -16.94
C ILE A 471 47.96 82.67 -17.77
N PHE A 472 48.51 83.72 -17.17
CA PHE A 472 48.80 84.98 -17.85
C PHE A 472 50.31 85.06 -18.14
N ASP A 473 50.67 85.61 -19.30
CA ASP A 473 52.06 85.91 -19.66
C ASP A 473 52.32 87.42 -19.46
N GLY A 474 53.04 87.78 -18.39
CA GLY A 474 53.38 89.16 -18.00
C GLY A 474 52.87 89.58 -16.61
N PRO A 475 53.43 90.63 -15.97
CA PRO A 475 52.92 91.16 -14.71
C PRO A 475 51.58 91.89 -14.92
N GLU A 476 50.70 91.76 -13.92
CA GLU A 476 49.29 92.23 -13.91
C GLU A 476 49.05 93.65 -14.46
#